data_AF-A0A1B8J9Q2-F1
#
_entry.id   AF-A0A1B8J9Q2-F1
#
_cell.length_a   1.000
_cell.length_b   1.000
_cell.length_c   1.000
_cell.angle_alpha   90.00
_cell.angle_beta   90.00
_cell.angle_gamma   90.00
#
_symmetry.space_group_name_H-M   'P 1'
#
loop_
_entity.id
_entity.type
_entity.pdbx_description
1 polymer ?
#
loop_
_entity_poly.entity_id
_entity_poly.type
_entity_poly.pdbx_seq_one_letter_code
_entity_poly.pdbx_strand_id
1 'polypeptide(L)'
;MHVSIANRDDILYICCDGRVKTYEDYLEFADRLDSAIKEHIDVAEDARKFSKWKIMLLDAYPFNTYALGHLLRLKLHNGYDFALSIDNYRLLSLLESVEFHTIFELGIEHDPRSYKA
;
A
#
# COMPACT_ATOMS: atom_id res chain seq x y z
N MET A 1 -7.47 0.97 11.08
CA MET A 1 -7.48 0.83 9.59
C MET A 1 -7.78 -0.61 9.20
N HIS A 2 -8.45 -0.87 8.08
CA HIS A 2 -8.71 -2.24 7.58
C HIS A 2 -7.73 -2.62 6.46
N VAL A 3 -7.23 -3.86 6.46
CA VAL A 3 -6.34 -4.38 5.41
C VAL A 3 -6.98 -5.62 4.78
N SER A 4 -6.98 -5.68 3.45
CA SER A 4 -7.55 -6.80 2.68
C SER A 4 -6.74 -7.04 1.41
N ILE A 5 -6.91 -8.21 0.80
CA ILE A 5 -6.21 -8.60 -0.43
C ILE A 5 -7.17 -8.64 -1.61
N ALA A 6 -6.71 -8.18 -2.77
CA ALA A 6 -7.38 -8.38 -4.05
C ALA A 6 -6.37 -8.85 -5.11
N ASN A 7 -6.83 -9.65 -6.07
CA ASN A 7 -6.04 -10.04 -7.24
C ASN A 7 -6.77 -9.57 -8.50
N ARG A 8 -6.07 -8.86 -9.37
CA ARG A 8 -6.65 -8.36 -10.62
C ARG A 8 -5.56 -8.27 -11.68
N ASP A 9 -5.84 -8.81 -12.87
CA ASP A 9 -4.96 -8.69 -14.03
C ASP A 9 -3.51 -9.10 -13.72
N ASP A 10 -3.33 -10.19 -12.96
CA ASP A 10 -2.02 -10.71 -12.50
C ASP A 10 -1.25 -9.78 -11.52
N ILE A 11 -1.96 -8.82 -10.93
CA ILE A 11 -1.47 -7.90 -9.89
C ILE A 11 -2.13 -8.25 -8.56
N LEU A 12 -1.31 -8.42 -7.53
CA LEU A 12 -1.77 -8.53 -6.15
C LEU A 12 -1.87 -7.13 -5.52
N TYR A 13 -2.99 -6.83 -4.87
CA TYR A 13 -3.21 -5.59 -4.16
C TYR A 13 -3.37 -5.85 -2.67
N ILE A 14 -2.52 -5.23 -1.84
CA ILE A 14 -2.77 -5.06 -0.41
C ILE A 14 -3.54 -3.76 -0.24
N CYS A 15 -4.85 -3.86 -0.01
CA CYS A 15 -5.75 -2.72 0.11
C CYS A 15 -5.85 -2.28 1.57
N CYS A 16 -5.34 -1.09 1.86
CA CYS A 16 -5.37 -0.42 3.16
C CYS A 16 -6.47 0.65 3.15
N ASP A 17 -7.54 0.41 3.89
CA ASP A 17 -8.78 1.19 3.89
C ASP A 17 -8.96 1.95 5.21
N GLY A 18 -9.02 3.27 5.10
CA GLY A 18 -9.20 4.20 6.21
C GLY A 18 -7.99 5.12 6.42
N ARG A 19 -8.11 6.05 7.37
CA ARG A 19 -7.13 7.13 7.57
C ARG A 19 -6.07 6.75 8.60
N VAL A 20 -4.88 7.36 8.51
CA VAL A 20 -3.80 7.22 9.51
C VAL A 20 -3.45 8.60 10.06
N LYS A 21 -4.10 9.01 11.15
CA LYS A 21 -3.98 10.38 11.68
C LYS A 21 -3.07 10.45 12.89
N THR A 22 -3.25 9.55 13.85
CA THR A 22 -2.51 9.53 15.11
C THR A 22 -1.35 8.55 15.08
N TYR A 23 -0.53 8.58 16.12
CA TYR A 23 0.54 7.59 16.29
C TYR A 23 -0.04 6.18 16.51
N GLU A 24 -1.13 6.07 17.25
CA GLU A 24 -1.84 4.81 17.48
C GLU A 24 -2.42 4.23 16.18
N ASP A 25 -3.00 5.09 15.33
CA ASP A 25 -3.44 4.68 13.99
C ASP A 25 -2.26 4.12 13.17
N TYR A 26 -1.08 4.74 13.29
CA TYR A 26 0.13 4.28 12.62
C TYR A 26 0.57 2.91 13.12
N LEU A 27 0.58 2.69 14.43
CA LEU A 27 0.96 1.39 15.00
C LEU A 27 0.04 0.28 14.50
N GLU A 28 -1.27 0.54 14.45
CA GLU A 28 -2.23 -0.41 13.91
C GLU A 28 -2.02 -0.65 12.41
N PHE A 29 -1.78 0.41 11.63
CA PHE A 29 -1.48 0.31 10.20
C PHE A 29 -0.23 -0.54 9.94
N ALA A 30 0.86 -0.23 10.65
CA ALA A 30 2.15 -0.91 10.50
C ALA A 30 2.03 -2.41 10.80
N ASP A 31 1.40 -2.77 11.93
CA ASP A 31 1.22 -4.16 12.34
C ASP A 31 0.37 -4.96 11.33
N ARG A 32 -0.74 -4.39 10.86
CA ARG A 32 -1.62 -5.05 9.89
C ARG A 32 -0.97 -5.17 8.51
N LEU A 33 -0.26 -4.14 8.06
CA LEU A 33 0.45 -4.16 6.78
C LEU A 33 1.60 -5.18 6.80
N ASP A 34 2.43 -5.14 7.84
CA ASP A 34 3.56 -6.06 7.98
C ASP A 34 3.06 -7.51 8.07
N SER A 35 1.93 -7.75 8.76
CA SER A 35 1.28 -9.06 8.79
C SER A 35 0.79 -9.51 7.41
N ALA A 36 0.15 -8.63 6.63
CA ALA A 36 -0.32 -8.94 5.29
C ALA A 36 0.84 -9.23 4.32
N ILE A 37 1.93 -8.46 4.41
CA ILE A 37 3.14 -8.69 3.61
C ILE A 37 3.72 -10.07 3.95
N LYS A 38 3.86 -10.37 5.25
CA LYS A 38 4.38 -11.67 5.68
C LYS A 38 3.52 -12.84 5.20
N GLU A 39 2.20 -12.71 5.21
CA GLU A 39 1.28 -13.78 4.81
C GLU A 39 1.23 -13.99 3.29
N HIS A 40 1.34 -12.92 2.49
CA HIS A 40 1.05 -12.98 1.06
C HIS A 40 2.25 -12.72 0.15
N ILE A 41 3.33 -12.12 0.66
CA ILE A 41 4.52 -11.77 -0.12
C ILE A 41 5.71 -12.66 0.27
N ASP A 42 5.92 -12.90 1.56
CA ASP A 42 7.06 -13.67 2.06
C ASP A 42 6.88 -15.20 1.95
N VAL A 43 5.66 -15.68 1.74
CA VAL A 43 5.38 -17.12 1.65
C VAL A 43 5.73 -17.67 0.26
N ALA A 44 6.93 -18.24 0.17
CA ALA A 44 7.49 -19.15 -0.84
C ALA A 44 7.44 -18.75 -2.33
N GLU A 45 8.63 -18.51 -2.88
CA GLU A 45 8.94 -18.10 -4.26
C GLU A 45 8.35 -18.99 -5.38
N ASP A 46 8.01 -20.25 -5.09
CA ASP A 46 7.53 -21.22 -6.08
C ASP A 46 6.01 -21.16 -6.36
N ALA A 47 5.25 -20.35 -5.62
CA ALA A 47 3.79 -20.25 -5.75
C ALA A 47 3.28 -18.82 -6.01
N ARG A 48 4.14 -17.87 -6.37
CA ARG A 48 3.71 -16.48 -6.67
C ARG A 48 2.77 -16.46 -7.88
N LYS A 49 1.49 -16.17 -7.62
CA LYS A 49 0.40 -16.11 -8.61
C LYS A 49 0.24 -14.72 -9.24
N PHE A 50 1.26 -13.87 -9.16
CA PHE A 50 1.21 -12.48 -9.61
C PHE A 50 2.57 -12.06 -10.14
N SER A 51 2.58 -11.22 -11.19
CA SER A 51 3.80 -10.62 -11.75
C SER A 51 4.28 -9.39 -11.00
N LYS A 52 3.38 -8.69 -10.30
CA LYS A 52 3.70 -7.53 -9.45
C LYS A 52 2.68 -7.37 -8.32
N TRP A 53 3.03 -6.57 -7.33
CA TRP A 53 2.10 -6.23 -6.25
C TRP A 53 2.15 -4.76 -5.89
N LYS A 54 1.03 -4.29 -5.34
CA LYS A 54 0.82 -2.89 -4.97
C LYS A 54 0.24 -2.77 -3.57
N ILE A 55 0.55 -1.68 -2.91
CA ILE A 55 -0.21 -1.22 -1.75
C ILE A 55 -1.21 -0.18 -2.24
N MET A 56 -2.50 -0.47 -2.09
CA MET A 56 -3.60 0.45 -2.44
C MET A 56 -4.05 1.18 -1.19
N LEU A 57 -3.87 2.50 -1.17
CA LEU A 57 -4.30 3.39 -0.09
C LEU A 57 -5.70 3.94 -0.43
N LEU A 58 -6.72 3.39 0.23
CA LEU A 58 -8.14 3.73 0.04
C LEU A 58 -8.63 4.65 1.16
N ASP A 59 -9.23 5.77 0.79
CA ASP A 59 -9.74 6.81 1.71
C ASP A 59 -8.73 7.21 2.80
N ALA A 60 -7.44 7.14 2.47
CA ALA A 60 -6.36 7.18 3.44
C ALA A 60 -5.92 8.57 3.87
N TYR A 61 -6.48 9.64 3.28
CA TYR A 61 -6.16 11.01 3.66
C TYR A 61 -6.93 11.48 4.91
N PRO A 62 -6.26 12.10 5.91
CA PRO A 62 -4.84 12.41 5.95
C PRO A 62 -4.00 11.19 6.34
N PHE A 63 -2.77 11.15 5.83
CA PHE A 63 -1.82 10.07 6.02
C PHE A 63 -0.58 10.63 6.71
N ASN A 64 -0.34 10.20 7.95
CA ASN A 64 0.70 10.81 8.78
C ASN A 64 2.13 10.46 8.31
N THR A 65 3.10 11.22 8.82
CA THR A 65 4.52 11.07 8.45
C THR A 65 5.13 9.76 8.94
N TYR A 66 4.63 9.16 10.03
CA TYR A 66 5.09 7.85 10.50
C TYR A 66 4.73 6.75 9.50
N ALA A 67 3.52 6.78 8.94
CA ALA A 67 3.09 5.83 7.92
C ALA A 67 3.87 6.01 6.61
N LEU A 68 4.17 7.25 6.21
CA LEU A 68 5.07 7.55 5.10
C LEU A 68 6.48 6.96 5.34
N GLY A 69 7.04 7.17 6.53
CA GLY A 69 8.33 6.60 6.93
C GLY A 69 8.34 5.07 6.92
N HIS A 70 7.22 4.44 7.30
CA HIS A 70 7.06 2.99 7.25
C HIS A 70 7.10 2.45 5.82
N LEU A 71 6.38 3.09 4.88
CA LEU A 71 6.42 2.70 3.47
C LEU A 71 7.85 2.82 2.89
N LEU A 72 8.56 3.89 3.23
CA LEU A 72 9.97 4.06 2.84
C LEU A 72 10.87 2.97 3.42
N ARG A 73 10.69 2.62 4.70
CA ARG A 73 11.42 1.51 5.34
C ARG A 73 11.22 0.21 4.58
N LEU A 74 9.98 -0.13 4.24
CA LEU A 74 9.65 -1.35 3.51
C LEU A 74 10.34 -1.39 2.13
N LYS A 75 10.31 -0.28 1.37
CA LYS A 75 10.90 -0.22 0.02
C LYS A 75 12.44 -0.17 0.05
N LEU A 76 13.02 0.71 0.86
CA LEU A 76 14.45 1.03 0.83
C LEU A 76 15.31 0.13 1.72
N HIS A 77 14.78 -0.33 2.86
CA HIS A 77 15.54 -1.12 3.83
C HIS A 77 15.18 -2.61 3.82
N ASN A 78 13.90 -2.94 3.68
CA ASN A 78 13.46 -4.34 3.61
C ASN A 78 13.55 -4.92 2.18
N GLY A 79 13.74 -4.07 1.16
CA GLY A 79 13.94 -4.50 -0.22
C GLY A 79 12.66 -4.96 -0.93
N TYR A 80 11.49 -4.61 -0.40
CA TYR A 80 10.21 -4.96 -1.01
C TYR A 80 9.93 -4.15 -2.27
N ASP A 81 9.78 -4.82 -3.41
CA ASP A 81 9.46 -4.15 -4.67
C ASP A 81 7.95 -4.06 -4.93
N PHE A 82 7.31 -3.00 -4.42
CA PHE A 82 5.91 -2.69 -4.67
C PHE A 82 5.70 -1.29 -5.27
N ALA A 83 4.57 -1.11 -5.93
CA ALA A 83 4.05 0.21 -6.34
C ALA A 83 2.98 0.71 -5.35
N LEU A 84 2.71 2.02 -5.35
CA LEU A 84 1.65 2.64 -4.57
C LEU A 84 0.50 3.05 -5.48
N SER A 85 -0.71 2.64 -5.11
CA SER A 85 -1.94 3.06 -5.78
C SER A 85 -2.82 3.82 -4.79
N ILE A 86 -3.48 4.87 -5.26
CA ILE A 86 -4.26 5.79 -4.42
C ILE A 86 -5.62 6.05 -5.08
N ASP A 87 -6.68 6.23 -4.31
CA ASP A 87 -8.03 6.50 -4.84
C ASP A 87 -8.41 7.98 -4.91
N ASN A 88 -7.59 8.86 -4.37
CA ASN A 88 -7.88 10.28 -4.28
C ASN A 88 -6.67 11.18 -4.55
N TYR A 89 -6.93 12.32 -5.20
CA TYR A 89 -5.91 13.31 -5.55
C TYR A 89 -5.26 14.01 -4.35
N ARG A 90 -5.93 14.09 -3.20
CA ARG A 90 -5.38 14.79 -2.03
C ARG A 90 -4.16 14.07 -1.48
N LEU A 91 -4.24 12.75 -1.38
CA LEU A 91 -3.11 11.93 -0.97
C LEU A 91 -2.05 11.86 -2.07
N LEU A 92 -2.42 11.78 -3.35
CA LEU A 92 -1.45 11.88 -4.43
C LEU A 92 -0.62 13.16 -4.34
N SER A 93 -1.26 14.33 -4.23
CA SER A 93 -0.55 15.61 -4.12
C SER A 93 0.33 15.70 -2.88
N LEU A 94 -0.09 15.09 -1.76
CA LEU A 94 0.77 14.97 -0.58
C LEU A 94 2.05 14.19 -0.91
N LEU A 95 1.93 13.00 -1.51
CA LEU A 95 3.06 12.15 -1.88
C LEU A 95 3.99 12.82 -2.91
N GLU A 96 3.43 13.52 -3.89
CA GLU A 96 4.20 14.28 -4.88
C GLU A 96 4.98 15.42 -4.22
N SER A 97 4.38 16.13 -3.25
CA SER A 97 5.04 17.24 -2.54
C SER A 97 6.25 16.83 -1.70
N VAL A 98 6.31 15.56 -1.29
CA VAL A 98 7.45 14.96 -0.58
C VAL A 98 8.28 14.05 -1.49
N GLU A 99 8.12 14.19 -2.80
CA GLU A 99 8.91 13.51 -3.83
C GLU A 99 8.86 11.97 -3.78
N PHE A 100 7.79 11.38 -3.24
CA PHE A 100 7.64 9.91 -3.18
C PHE A 100 7.65 9.25 -4.57
N HIS A 101 7.28 9.98 -5.61
CA HIS A 101 7.33 9.53 -7.01
C HIS A 101 8.75 9.20 -7.50
N THR A 102 9.79 9.66 -6.78
CA THR A 102 11.18 9.32 -7.10
C THR A 102 11.60 7.94 -6.59
N ILE A 103 10.83 7.36 -5.65
CA ILE A 103 11.10 6.09 -4.98
C ILE A 103 10.06 5.02 -5.35
N PHE A 104 8.81 5.44 -5.55
CA PHE A 104 7.67 4.57 -5.84
C PHE A 104 7.09 4.88 -7.22
N GLU A 105 6.68 3.83 -7.94
CA GLU A 105 5.66 4.00 -8.99
C GLU A 105 4.34 4.39 -8.29
N LEU A 106 3.82 5.57 -8.60
CA LEU A 106 2.55 6.09 -8.07
C LEU A 106 1.47 6.05 -9.15
N GLY A 107 0.24 5.71 -8.78
CA GLY A 107 -0.91 5.77 -9.69
C GLY A 107 -2.23 6.05 -8.98
N ILE A 108 -3.14 6.75 -9.67
CA ILE A 108 -4.55 6.82 -9.25
C ILE A 108 -5.28 5.63 -9.85
N GLU A 109 -5.92 4.84 -8.99
CA GLU A 109 -6.69 3.66 -9.38
C GLU A 109 -8.02 3.61 -8.62
N HIS A 110 -9.00 2.90 -9.19
CA HIS A 110 -10.22 2.56 -8.46
C HIS A 110 -9.97 1.37 -7.55
N ASP A 111 -10.75 1.26 -6.46
CA ASP A 111 -10.71 0.11 -5.56
C ASP A 111 -10.83 -1.21 -6.37
N PRO A 112 -9.78 -2.06 -6.38
CA PRO A 112 -9.77 -3.30 -7.16
C PRO A 112 -10.82 -4.30 -6.67
N ARG A 113 -11.36 -4.13 -5.46
CA ARG A 113 -12.41 -4.97 -4.87
C ARG A 113 -13.81 -4.64 -5.42
N SER A 114 -14.00 -3.44 -5.96
CA SER A 114 -15.32 -2.91 -6.33
C SER A 114 -15.70 -3.14 -7.80
N TYR A 115 -14.80 -3.70 -8.61
CA TYR A 115 -15.09 -3.96 -10.02
C TYR A 115 -15.93 -5.24 -10.18
N LYS A 116 -17.16 -5.09 -10.69
CA LYS A 116 -17.93 -6.21 -11.23
C LYS A 116 -17.39 -6.51 -12.63
N ALA A 117 -17.01 -7.76 -12.88
CA ALA A 117 -16.76 -8.29 -14.22
C ALA A 117 -18.02 -8.16 -15.10
#